data_AF-A0A5D2ETG7-F1
#
_entry.id   AF-A0A5D2ETG7-F1
#
_cell.length_a   1.000
_cell.length_b   1.000
_cell.length_c   1.000
_cell.angle_alpha   90.00
_cell.angle_beta   90.00
_cell.angle_gamma   90.00
#
_symmetry.space_group_name_H-M   'P 1'
#
loop_
_entity.id
_entity.type
_entity.pdbx_description
1 polymer ?
#
loop_
_entity_poly.entity_id
_entity_poly.type
_entity_poly.pdbx_seq_one_letter_code
_entity_poly.pdbx_strand_id
1 'polypeptide(L)' 'MELHLPKMKFFVTVEALKRIGKTLGKNGWNFGSDPCSQHDSWVDQSTRYYANNVTCDCSFNSSTICHVVRM' A
#
# COMPACT_ATOMS: atom_id res chain seq x y z
N MET A 1 -2.02 -30.10 -5.01
CA MET A 1 -2.62 -29.55 -3.77
C MET A 1 -1.92 -28.23 -3.53
N GLU A 2 -2.56 -27.15 -3.96
CA GLU A 2 -1.92 -25.84 -4.06
C GLU A 2 -1.51 -25.33 -2.68
N LEU A 3 -0.22 -25.04 -2.53
CA LEU A 3 0.34 -24.40 -1.35
C LEU A 3 -0.22 -22.99 -1.25
N HIS A 4 -1.28 -22.86 -0.47
CA HIS A 4 -1.71 -21.61 0.14
C HIS A 4 -0.49 -21.00 0.85
N LEU A 5 0.12 -19.97 0.25
CA LEU A 5 1.14 -19.12 0.87
C LEU A 5 0.55 -17.71 1.05
N PRO A 6 -0.47 -17.47 1.92
CA PRO A 6 -1.21 -16.21 1.90
C PRO A 6 -0.70 -15.17 2.91
N LYS A 7 0.36 -15.42 3.70
CA LYS A 7 0.61 -14.56 4.88
C LYS A 7 2.06 -14.15 5.16
N MET A 8 3.06 -14.72 4.49
CA MET A 8 4.46 -14.50 4.89
C MET A 8 5.19 -13.38 4.11
N LYS A 9 4.67 -12.96 2.94
CA LYS A 9 5.36 -12.00 2.06
C LYS A 9 5.01 -10.51 2.34
N PHE A 10 4.03 -10.25 3.20
CA PHE A 10 3.37 -8.94 3.30
C PHE A 10 3.78 -8.08 4.51
N PHE A 11 4.37 -8.67 5.55
CA PHE A 11 4.62 -7.96 6.82
C PHE A 11 5.75 -6.93 6.74
N VAL A 12 6.81 -7.21 5.97
CA VAL A 12 7.98 -6.31 5.84
C VAL A 12 7.62 -5.05 5.06
N THR A 13 6.84 -5.19 3.99
CA THR A 13 6.44 -4.07 3.12
C THR A 13 5.53 -3.08 3.85
N VAL A 14 4.59 -3.57 4.66
CA VAL A 14 3.68 -2.71 5.43
C VAL A 14 4.42 -1.95 6.53
N GLU A 15 5.36 -2.58 7.22
CA GLU A 15 6.18 -1.90 8.24
C GLU A 15 7.12 -0.84 7.63
N ALA A 16 7.69 -1.12 6.45
CA ALA A 16 8.47 -0.12 5.70
C ALA A 16 7.59 1.07 5.29
N LEU A 17 6.40 0.83 4.74
CA LEU A 17 5.44 1.86 4.35
C LEU A 17 5.00 2.70 5.56
N LYS A 18 4.79 2.07 6.72
CA LYS A 18 4.47 2.75 7.98
C LYS A 18 5.58 3.68 8.47
N ARG A 19 6.84 3.26 8.35
CA ARG A 19 7.99 4.12 8.70
C ARG A 19 8.08 5.32 7.76
N ILE A 20 7.95 5.11 6.46
CA ILE A 20 7.99 6.19 5.47
C ILE A 20 6.81 7.15 5.66
N GLY A 21 5.59 6.62 5.84
CA GLY A 21 4.39 7.42 6.11
C GLY A 21 4.56 8.30 7.35
N LYS A 22 5.15 7.78 8.43
CA LYS A 22 5.50 8.59 9.62
C LYS A 22 6.50 9.70 9.30
N THR A 23 7.57 9.40 8.55
CA THR A 23 8.56 10.40 8.14
C THR A 23 7.95 11.50 7.28
N LEU A 24 6.96 11.16 6.44
CA LEU A 24 6.25 12.09 5.57
C LEU A 24 5.02 12.76 6.22
N GLY A 25 4.74 12.49 7.49
CA GLY A 25 3.59 13.07 8.22
C GLY A 25 2.21 12.55 7.76
N LYS A 26 2.16 11.36 7.14
CA LYS A 26 0.93 10.73 6.64
C LYS A 26 0.13 10.06 7.76
N ASN A 27 -0.45 10.88 8.64
CA ASN A 27 -1.15 10.40 9.83
C ASN A 27 -2.56 9.83 9.55
N GLY A 28 -3.13 10.08 8.36
CA GLY A 28 -4.45 9.59 7.96
C GLY A 28 -4.48 8.18 7.34
N TRP A 29 -3.31 7.57 7.11
CA TRP A 29 -3.23 6.26 6.47
C TRP A 29 -3.61 5.13 7.43
N ASN A 30 -4.56 4.28 7.01
CA ASN A 30 -4.97 3.11 7.76
C ASN A 30 -4.14 1.88 7.36
N PHE A 31 -3.06 1.63 8.12
CA PHE A 31 -2.17 0.49 7.91
C PHE A 31 -2.80 -0.89 8.22
N GLY A 32 -4.01 -0.92 8.77
CA GLY A 32 -4.79 -2.16 8.94
C GLY A 32 -5.59 -2.54 7.68
N SER A 33 -5.70 -1.64 6.71
CA SER A 33 -6.36 -1.85 5.42
C SER A 33 -5.32 -2.09 4.32
N ASP A 34 -5.70 -2.85 3.30
CA ASP A 34 -4.84 -3.08 2.13
C ASP A 34 -4.57 -1.74 1.41
N PRO A 35 -3.29 -1.32 1.26
CA PRO A 35 -2.94 -0.08 0.57
C PRO A 35 -3.35 -0.05 -0.90
N CYS A 36 -3.53 -1.20 -1.56
CA CYS A 36 -3.95 -1.27 -2.95
C CYS A 36 -5.47 -1.38 -3.14
N SER A 37 -6.24 -1.41 -2.05
CA SER A 37 -7.71 -1.46 -2.10
C SER A 37 -8.38 -0.16 -2.55
N GLN A 38 -7.61 0.92 -2.75
CA GLN A 38 -8.10 2.27 -3.09
C GLN A 38 -9.07 2.86 -2.06
N HIS A 39 -9.08 2.34 -0.83
CA HIS A 39 -9.89 2.89 0.25
C HIS A 39 -9.47 4.33 0.56
N ASP A 40 -10.42 5.19 0.93
CA ASP A 40 -10.22 6.64 1.08
C ASP A 40 -9.01 7.03 1.95
N SER A 41 -8.65 6.19 2.94
CA SER A 41 -7.49 6.39 3.80
C SER A 41 -6.15 6.45 3.06
N TRP A 42 -6.08 5.89 1.85
CA TRP A 42 -4.87 5.78 1.03
C TRP A 42 -4.87 6.73 -0.16
N VAL A 43 -5.90 7.57 -0.31
CA VAL A 43 -6.11 8.46 -1.47
C VAL A 43 -6.45 9.90 -1.03
N ASP A 44 -6.43 10.15 0.29
CA ASP A 44 -6.98 11.35 0.93
C ASP A 44 -6.31 12.65 0.45
N GLN A 45 -7.05 13.42 -0.36
CA GLN A 45 -6.70 14.75 -0.89
C GLN A 45 -5.22 15.00 -1.23
N SER A 46 -4.83 14.55 -2.42
CA SER A 46 -3.65 15.09 -3.11
C SER A 46 -3.82 16.59 -3.39
N THR A 47 -2.85 17.41 -3.02
CA THR A 47 -2.77 18.80 -3.48
C THR A 47 -1.88 18.89 -4.71
N ARG A 48 -1.82 20.07 -5.34
CA ARG A 48 -0.89 20.33 -6.45
C ARG A 48 0.60 20.18 -6.07
N TYR A 49 0.92 20.13 -4.77
CA TYR A 49 2.29 20.11 -4.26
C TYR A 49 2.67 18.77 -3.62
N TYR A 50 1.70 17.97 -3.20
CA TYR A 50 1.95 16.68 -2.61
C TYR A 50 0.86 15.69 -3.01
N ALA A 51 1.31 14.53 -3.51
CA ALA A 51 0.45 13.36 -3.61
C ALA A 51 0.26 12.77 -2.21
N ASN A 52 -0.93 12.28 -1.93
CA ASN A 52 -1.22 11.52 -0.72
C ASN A 52 -1.74 10.12 -1.05
N ASN A 53 -1.50 9.68 -2.29
CA ASN A 53 -1.96 8.43 -2.79
C ASN A 53 -0.83 7.41 -2.90
N VAL A 54 -1.13 6.17 -2.55
CA VAL A 54 -0.29 5.05 -2.95
C VAL A 54 -0.67 4.61 -4.35
N THR A 55 0.34 4.33 -5.16
CA THR A 55 0.15 3.72 -6.49
C THR A 55 0.58 2.28 -6.42
N CYS A 56 -0.27 1.39 -6.94
CA CYS A 56 0.01 -0.03 -7.00
C CYS A 56 0.17 -0.53 -8.43
N ASP A 57 1.09 -1.47 -8.62
CA ASP A 57 1.19 -2.31 -9.80
C ASP A 57 0.61 -3.69 -9.47
N CYS A 58 -0.49 -4.03 -10.12
CA CYS A 58 -1.17 -5.30 -9.99
C CYS A 58 -1.00 -6.17 -11.25
N SER A 59 0.07 -6.01 -12.02
CA SER A 59 0.34 -6.87 -13.19
C SER A 59 0.96 -8.22 -12.80
N PHE A 60 1.40 -8.37 -11.55
CA PHE A 60 2.11 -9.55 -11.09
C PHE A 60 1.17 -10.75 -10.87
N ASN A 61 1.65 -11.95 -11.21
CA ASN A 61 0.95 -13.22 -11.02
C ASN A 61 -0.49 -13.22 -11.56
N SER A 62 -0.66 -12.96 -12.86
CA SER A 62 -1.98 -12.92 -13.51
C SER A 62 -2.95 -11.93 -12.83
N SER A 63 -2.41 -10.82 -12.35
CA SER A 63 -3.13 -9.75 -11.66
C SER A 63 -3.76 -10.10 -10.31
N THR A 64 -3.26 -11.14 -9.65
CA THR A 64 -3.75 -11.56 -8.32
C THR A 64 -2.95 -10.97 -7.16
N ILE A 65 -1.78 -10.40 -7.45
CA ILE A 65 -0.89 -9.80 -6.44
C ILE A 65 -0.58 -8.36 -6.85
N CYS A 66 -0.83 -7.43 -5.94
CA CYS A 66 -0.52 -6.01 -6.10
C CYS A 66 0.71 -5.62 -5.28
N HIS A 67 1.54 -4.75 -5.85
CA HIS A 67 2.72 -4.17 -5.21
C HIS A 67 2.60 -2.65 -5.16
N VAL A 68 2.82 -2.05 -3.99
CA VAL A 68 2.98 -0.59 -3.89
C VAL A 68 4.27 -0.18 -4.58
N VAL A 69 4.17 0.66 -5.62
CA VAL A 69 5.31 1.11 -6.43
C VAL A 69 5.61 2.60 -6.26
N ARG A 70 4.62 3.40 -5.82
CA ARG A 70 4.79 4.85 -5.54
C ARG A 70 3.91 5.30 -4.38
N MET A 71 4.27 6.45 -3.79
CA MET A 71 3.60 7.14 -2.70
C MET A 71 3.79 8.65 -2.81
#